data_AF-A0A1R3X123-F1
#
_entry.id   AF-A0A1R3X123-F1
#
_cell.length_a   1.000
_cell.length_b   1.000
_cell.length_c   1.000
_cell.angle_alpha   90.00
_cell.angle_beta   90.00
_cell.angle_gamma   90.00
#
_symmetry.space_group_name_H-M   'P 1'
#
loop_
_entity.id
_entity.type
_entity.pdbx_description
1 polymer ?
#
loop_
_entity_poly.entity_id
_entity_poly.type
_entity_poly.pdbx_seq_one_letter_code
_entity_poly.pdbx_strand_id
1 'polypeptide(L)'
;MPGTRTAPRGYPGCVDNYWVAVFWSLAPTVVVSGLFFYVLRSIMRVDRTERRVYARIEAEERAKRGLPPVAPQAAAPGAREH
;
A
#
# COMPACT_ATOMS: atom_id res chain seq x y z
N MET A 1 -11.42 -62.42 -30.81
CA MET A 1 -12.19 -61.38 -30.10
C MET A 1 -11.34 -60.11 -30.02
N PRO A 2 -11.65 -59.03 -30.77
CA PRO A 2 -10.88 -57.79 -30.68
C PRO A 2 -11.30 -57.01 -29.44
N GLY A 3 -10.31 -56.52 -28.69
CA GLY A 3 -10.50 -55.78 -27.45
C GLY A 3 -10.95 -54.34 -27.67
N THR A 4 -11.74 -53.82 -26.74
CA THR A 4 -12.08 -52.40 -26.65
C THR A 4 -11.42 -51.82 -25.41
N ARG A 5 -10.24 -51.24 -25.60
CA ARG A 5 -9.55 -50.43 -24.60
C ARG A 5 -10.26 -49.08 -24.54
N THR A 6 -11.05 -48.83 -23.51
CA THR A 6 -11.70 -47.53 -23.27
C THR A 6 -10.64 -46.51 -22.87
N ALA A 7 -10.44 -45.47 -23.70
CA ALA A 7 -9.51 -44.39 -23.44
C ALA A 7 -9.90 -43.61 -22.17
N PRO A 8 -8.93 -43.16 -21.35
CA PRO A 8 -9.22 -42.30 -20.21
C PRO A 8 -9.65 -40.93 -20.72
N ARG A 9 -10.87 -40.50 -20.38
CA ARG A 9 -11.32 -39.12 -20.60
C ARG A 9 -10.46 -38.19 -19.75
N GLY A 10 -9.48 -37.53 -20.36
CA GLY A 10 -8.87 -36.35 -19.75
C GLY A 10 -9.96 -35.30 -19.56
N TYR A 11 -10.17 -34.83 -18.32
CA TYR A 11 -11.22 -33.89 -17.94
C TYR A 11 -10.86 -32.47 -18.41
N PRO A 12 -11.50 -31.91 -19.47
CA PRO A 12 -11.12 -30.62 -20.03
C PRO A 12 -11.81 -29.43 -19.35
N GLY A 13 -12.39 -29.60 -18.15
CA GLY A 13 -13.17 -28.53 -17.49
C GLY A 13 -13.22 -28.60 -15.96
N CYS A 14 -12.49 -29.53 -15.33
CA CYS A 14 -12.39 -29.56 -13.86
C CYS A 14 -11.48 -28.45 -13.34
N VAL A 15 -10.42 -28.10 -14.10
CA VAL A 15 -9.39 -27.15 -13.69
C VAL A 15 -9.94 -25.71 -13.66
N ASP A 16 -10.67 -25.27 -14.69
CA ASP A 16 -11.28 -23.93 -14.71
C ASP A 16 -12.27 -23.71 -13.55
N ASN A 17 -13.15 -24.69 -13.32
CA ASN A 17 -14.10 -24.61 -12.20
C ASN A 17 -13.41 -24.65 -10.83
N TYR A 18 -12.35 -25.46 -10.69
CA TYR A 18 -11.57 -25.52 -9.47
C TYR A 18 -10.88 -24.18 -9.16
N TRP A 19 -10.24 -23.57 -10.15
CA TRP A 19 -9.60 -22.26 -9.97
C TRP A 19 -10.59 -21.16 -9.60
N VAL A 20 -11.78 -21.15 -10.20
CA VAL A 20 -12.86 -20.21 -9.84
C VAL A 20 -13.32 -20.43 -8.40
N ALA A 21 -13.49 -21.68 -7.95
CA ALA A 21 -13.87 -22.00 -6.58
C ALA A 21 -12.79 -21.58 -5.55
N VAL A 22 -11.51 -21.78 -5.89
CA VAL A 22 -10.39 -21.32 -5.05
C VAL A 22 -10.38 -19.79 -4.94
N PHE A 23 -10.60 -19.08 -6.05
CA PHE A 23 -10.67 -17.62 -6.04
C PHE A 23 -11.80 -17.10 -5.14
N TRP A 24 -13.01 -17.65 -5.29
CA TRP A 24 -14.16 -17.24 -4.49
C TRP A 24 -14.04 -17.60 -3.01
N SER A 25 -13.34 -18.70 -2.67
CA SER A 25 -13.12 -19.07 -1.26
C SER A 25 -12.04 -18.21 -0.58
N LEU A 26 -11.04 -17.72 -1.33
CA LEU A 26 -10.01 -16.81 -0.83
C LEU A 26 -10.42 -15.34 -0.83
N ALA A 27 -11.38 -14.96 -1.68
CA ALA A 27 -11.91 -13.60 -1.73
C ALA A 27 -12.28 -13.02 -0.35
N PRO A 28 -13.04 -13.70 0.53
CA PRO A 28 -13.42 -13.13 1.83
C PRO A 28 -12.22 -12.81 2.73
N THR A 29 -11.20 -13.66 2.80
CA THR A 29 -10.00 -13.41 3.62
C THR A 29 -9.12 -12.30 3.04
N VAL A 30 -9.00 -12.23 1.71
CA VAL A 30 -8.25 -11.16 1.03
C VAL A 30 -8.94 -9.82 1.23
N VAL A 31 -10.28 -9.77 1.15
CA VAL A 31 -11.06 -8.54 1.37
C VAL A 31 -10.88 -8.04 2.79
N VAL A 32 -11.02 -8.91 3.80
CA VAL A 32 -10.82 -8.55 5.21
C VAL A 32 -9.39 -8.07 5.46
N SER A 33 -8.39 -8.80 4.95
CA SER A 33 -6.97 -8.44 5.12
C SER A 33 -6.64 -7.12 4.41
N GLY A 34 -7.18 -6.91 3.21
CA GLY A 34 -7.02 -5.70 2.43
C GLY A 34 -7.65 -4.50 3.14
N LEU A 35 -8.85 -4.66 3.70
CA LEU A 35 -9.52 -3.61 4.46
C LEU A 35 -8.73 -3.26 5.73
N PHE A 36 -8.29 -4.27 6.49
CA PHE A 36 -7.46 -4.07 7.67
C PHE A 36 -6.16 -3.32 7.35
N PHE A 37 -5.44 -3.77 6.31
CA PHE A 37 -4.22 -3.11 5.86
C PHE A 37 -4.49 -1.69 5.34
N TYR A 38 -5.61 -1.48 4.66
CA TYR A 38 -6.03 -0.15 4.18
C TYR A 38 -6.23 0.83 5.35
N VAL A 39 -6.87 0.39 6.44
CA VAL A 39 -7.04 1.21 7.64
C VAL A 39 -5.68 1.57 8.26
N LEU A 40 -4.80 0.59 8.47
CA LEU A 40 -3.44 0.84 8.99
C LEU A 40 -2.65 1.79 8.07
N ARG A 41 -2.74 1.58 6.76
CA ARG A 41 -2.07 2.39 5.75
C ARG A 41 -2.62 3.81 5.69
N SER A 42 -3.92 3.98 5.91
CA SER A 42 -4.62 5.26 5.93
C SER A 42 -4.10 6.12 7.09
N ILE A 43 -4.06 5.57 8.31
CA ILE A 43 -3.55 6.27 9.50
C ILE A 43 -2.08 6.68 9.30
N MET A 44 -1.22 5.75 8.85
CA MET A 44 0.18 6.05 8.56
C MET A 44 0.37 7.08 7.42
N ARG A 45 -0.58 7.19 6.49
CA ARG A 45 -0.55 8.19 5.41
C ARG A 45 -0.95 9.56 5.93
N VAL A 46 -1.99 9.62 6.74
CA VAL A 46 -2.53 10.87 7.27
C VAL A 46 -1.58 11.48 8.30
N ASP A 47 -0.95 10.69 9.19
CA ASP A 47 0.07 11.17 10.14
C ASP A 47 1.25 11.89 9.46
N ARG A 48 1.71 11.35 8.31
CA ARG A 48 2.74 12.01 7.49
C ARG A 48 2.25 13.27 6.79
N THR A 49 0.95 13.38 6.53
CA THR A 49 0.35 14.52 5.84
C THR A 49 0.15 15.68 6.83
N GLU A 50 -0.22 15.39 8.07
CA GLU A 50 -0.35 16.40 9.12
C GLU A 50 0.99 17.13 9.34
N ARG A 51 2.12 16.42 9.46
CA ARG A 51 3.44 17.08 9.54
C ARG A 51 3.78 17.94 8.32
N ARG A 52 3.32 17.58 7.12
CA ARG A 52 3.55 18.38 5.90
C ARG A 52 2.61 19.57 5.78
N VAL A 53 1.39 19.46 6.29
CA VAL A 53 0.38 20.53 6.24
C VAL A 53 0.70 21.59 7.30
N TYR A 54 1.17 21.23 8.50
CA TYR A 54 1.67 22.21 9.47
C TYR A 54 2.85 23.03 8.94
N ALA A 55 3.80 22.40 8.24
CA ALA A 55 4.92 23.11 7.61
C ALA A 55 4.46 24.06 6.48
N ARG A 56 3.41 23.70 5.75
CA ARG A 56 2.82 24.56 4.72
C ARG A 56 2.10 25.77 5.32
N ILE A 57 1.32 25.55 6.38
CA ILE A 57 0.54 26.61 7.04
C ILE A 57 1.48 27.62 7.72
N GLU A 58 2.55 27.17 8.38
CA GLU A 58 3.56 28.08 8.93
C GLU A 58 4.28 28.90 7.84
N ALA A 59 4.56 28.31 6.66
CA ALA A 59 5.19 29.03 5.56
C ALA A 59 4.26 30.11 4.99
N GLU A 60 2.95 29.84 4.91
CA GLU A 60 1.95 30.81 4.48
C GLU A 60 1.73 31.93 5.52
N GLU A 61 1.74 31.62 6.81
CA GLU A 61 1.69 32.64 7.86
C GLU A 61 2.97 33.49 7.93
N ARG A 62 4.16 32.90 7.73
CA ARG A 62 5.43 33.65 7.67
C ARG A 62 5.55 34.48 6.41
N ALA A 63 5.06 34.00 5.26
CA ALA A 63 4.99 34.79 4.04
C ALA A 63 4.06 36.01 4.20
N LYS A 64 2.91 35.85 4.88
CA LYS A 64 2.03 36.97 5.24
C LYS A 64 2.67 37.93 6.26
N ARG A 65 3.57 37.44 7.12
CA ARG A 65 4.31 38.23 8.12
C ARG A 65 5.68 38.74 7.63
N GLY A 66 6.07 38.47 6.39
CA GLY A 66 7.36 38.89 5.81
C GLY A 66 8.60 38.23 6.41
N LEU A 67 8.47 37.11 7.11
CA LEU A 67 9.61 36.39 7.69
C LEU A 67 10.25 35.43 6.68
N PRO A 68 11.60 35.31 6.66
CA PRO A 68 12.31 34.44 5.73
C PRO A 68 11.96 32.95 5.96
N PRO A 69 11.91 32.13 4.89
CA PRO A 69 11.65 30.70 5.00
C PRO A 69 12.73 30.01 5.85
N VAL A 70 12.34 29.20 6.83
CA VAL A 70 13.30 28.31 7.51
C VAL A 70 13.67 27.21 6.52
N ALA A 71 14.86 27.32 5.93
CA ALA A 71 15.43 26.28 5.11
C ALA A 71 15.60 25.00 5.95
N PRO A 72 15.25 23.81 5.43
CA PRO A 72 15.41 22.55 6.16
C PRO A 72 16.87 22.07 6.11
N GLN A 73 17.85 22.92 6.43
CA GLN A 73 19.26 22.50 6.54
C GLN A 73 20.15 23.62 7.10
N ALA A 74 20.16 23.78 8.41
CA ALA A 74 21.44 23.89 9.11
C ALA A 74 21.58 22.53 9.79
N ALA A 75 22.04 21.45 9.15
CA ALA A 75 23.44 21.30 8.77
C ALA A 75 24.29 22.19 9.68
N ALA A 76 24.29 21.85 10.97
CA ALA A 76 25.23 22.37 11.93
C ALA A 76 26.62 22.28 11.29
N PRO A 77 27.24 23.40 10.92
CA PRO A 77 28.65 23.38 10.62
C PRO A 77 29.30 22.99 11.93
N GLY A 78 30.14 21.95 11.91
CA GLY A 78 31.09 21.64 12.97
C GLY A 78 32.05 22.81 13.16
N ALA A 79 31.54 23.88 13.74
CA ALA A 79 32.27 25.07 14.07
C ALA A 79 32.29 25.16 15.59
N ARG A 80 33.52 24.97 16.11
CA ARG A 80 33.99 25.24 17.47
C ARG A 80 33.71 24.04 18.40
N GLU A 81 34.67 23.41 19.10
CA GLU A 81 35.87 23.92 19.77
C GLU A 81 36.91 22.79 20.08
N HIS A 82 38.18 23.22 20.21
CA HIS A 82 39.39 22.57 20.76
C HIS A 82 40.24 21.60 19.92
#